data_AF-A0A367RTR5-F1
#
_entry.id   AF-A0A367RTR5-F1
#
_cell.length_a   1.000
_cell.length_b   1.000
_cell.length_c   1.000
_cell.angle_alpha   90.00
_cell.angle_beta   90.00
_cell.angle_gamma   90.00
#
_symmetry.space_group_name_H-M   'P 1'
#
loop_
_entity.id
_entity.type
_entity.pdbx_description
1 polymer ?
#
loop_
_entity_poly.entity_id
_entity_poly.type
_entity_poly.pdbx_seq_one_letter_code
_entity_poly.pdbx_strand_id
1 'polypeptide(L)'
;MVNEVVVLKSQLTNHRVELQDYTIFYQQSKLDSSSIPILFLHGWGISTQPYQEVLTLLAQHHTVIAPDLPSFARSTYSGLIPDYVSYSKFLISFLEVLELQHCHVVGQSFGGGIAITLSAIAPEKITSVILVDSTGIPTLSIPKMLLRRTIEMTFQLFLPRRRLKLVDIPIVFSYNLLFNTRNVLKGLLISLYEDIRHLLPKIQVPCLLLWSKKDLTTPLSNAHEMAAIIPNTQLMTVEEGCHEWGLWYPEKFTSLLLDFIYQIEERNTNSSFGRRM
;
A
#
# COMPACT_ATOMS: atom_id res chain seq x y z
N MET A 1 1.59 36.33 -23.14
CA MET A 1 1.98 36.04 -21.74
C MET A 1 1.48 34.65 -21.43
N VAL A 2 2.36 33.66 -21.53
CA VAL A 2 2.05 32.27 -21.17
C VAL A 2 2.31 32.19 -19.67
N ASN A 3 1.25 31.99 -18.89
CA ASN A 3 1.37 31.76 -17.46
C ASN A 3 2.15 30.46 -17.25
N GLU A 4 3.41 30.57 -16.84
CA GLU A 4 4.14 29.48 -16.23
C GLU A 4 3.41 29.13 -14.93
N VAL A 5 2.61 28.07 -14.98
CA VAL A 5 2.18 27.36 -13.78
C VAL A 5 3.45 26.79 -13.17
N VAL A 6 3.98 27.48 -12.16
CA VAL A 6 5.02 26.94 -11.28
C VAL A 6 4.37 25.78 -10.52
N VAL A 7 4.47 24.57 -11.09
CA VAL A 7 4.16 23.34 -10.37
C VAL A 7 5.21 23.23 -9.28
N LEU A 8 4.86 23.65 -8.06
CA LEU A 8 5.62 23.34 -6.86
C LEU A 8 5.74 21.82 -6.80
N LYS A 9 6.87 21.26 -7.25
CA LYS A 9 7.16 19.83 -7.08
C LYS A 9 7.10 19.56 -5.58
N SER A 10 6.10 18.81 -5.13
CA SER A 10 6.06 18.26 -3.78
C SER A 10 7.34 17.45 -3.57
N GLN A 11 8.26 17.95 -2.74
CA GLN A 11 9.51 17.25 -2.46
C GLN A 11 9.24 16.14 -1.44
N LEU A 12 9.40 14.89 -1.86
CA LEU A 12 9.52 13.76 -0.94
C LEU A 12 10.91 13.83 -0.29
N THR A 13 10.93 13.76 1.03
CA THR A 13 12.14 13.76 1.84
C THR A 13 12.32 12.40 2.50
N ASN A 14 13.58 12.00 2.67
CA ASN A 14 13.94 10.70 3.23
C ASN A 14 14.21 10.83 4.72
N HIS A 15 13.60 9.95 5.51
CA HIS A 15 13.70 9.95 6.95
C HIS A 15 13.95 8.54 7.48
N ARG A 16 14.30 8.48 8.75
CA ARG A 16 14.55 7.24 9.47
C ARG A 16 14.06 7.38 10.90
N VAL A 17 13.34 6.36 11.36
CA VAL A 17 13.02 6.16 12.77
C VAL A 17 13.80 4.95 13.26
N GLU A 18 14.52 5.13 14.36
CA GLU A 18 15.20 4.07 15.09
C GLU A 18 14.33 3.63 16.26
N LEU A 19 13.95 2.36 16.26
CA LEU A 19 13.26 1.67 17.34
C LEU A 19 14.23 0.62 17.90
N GLN A 20 13.97 0.11 19.11
CA GLN A 20 14.98 -0.68 19.86
C GLN A 20 15.63 -1.79 19.02
N ASP A 21 14.84 -2.59 18.30
CA ASP A 21 15.35 -3.75 17.55
C ASP A 21 15.28 -3.61 16.02
N TYR A 22 14.76 -2.49 15.52
CA TYR A 22 14.50 -2.31 14.09
C TYR A 22 14.54 -0.83 13.69
N THR A 23 14.77 -0.61 12.41
CA THR A 23 14.80 0.73 11.82
C THR A 23 13.80 0.79 10.68
N ILE A 24 12.98 1.83 10.66
CA ILE A 24 12.07 2.11 9.54
C ILE A 24 12.61 3.31 8.78
N PHE A 25 13.04 3.06 7.55
CA PHE A 25 13.24 4.10 6.56
C PHE A 25 11.90 4.44 5.93
N TYR A 26 11.64 5.73 5.74
CA TYR A 26 10.42 6.16 5.08
C TYR A 26 10.62 7.45 4.28
N GLN A 27 9.78 7.61 3.27
CA GLN A 27 9.65 8.85 2.54
C GLN A 27 8.46 9.63 3.06
N GLN A 28 8.61 10.95 3.13
CA GLN A 28 7.59 11.84 3.64
C GLN A 28 7.48 13.08 2.76
N SER A 29 6.26 13.45 2.39
CA SER A 29 5.97 14.75 1.79
C SER A 29 5.86 15.84 2.86
N LYS A 30 5.83 17.11 2.46
CA LYS A 30 5.66 18.21 3.41
C LYS A 30 4.40 17.98 4.25
N LEU A 31 4.54 18.02 5.58
CA LEU A 31 3.42 17.94 6.50
C LEU A 31 2.50 19.13 6.29
N ASP A 32 1.27 18.84 5.90
CA ASP A 32 0.15 19.74 6.05
C ASP A 32 -0.67 19.27 7.26
N SER A 33 -0.53 20.01 8.36
CA SER A 33 -1.21 19.71 9.63
C SER A 33 -2.74 19.79 9.55
N SER A 34 -3.30 20.25 8.42
CA SER A 34 -4.74 20.28 8.19
C SER A 34 -5.29 19.04 7.47
N SER A 35 -4.42 18.15 6.95
CA SER A 35 -4.81 16.95 6.20
C SER A 35 -4.56 15.67 6.99
N ILE A 36 -5.46 14.69 6.89
CA ILE A 36 -5.19 13.33 7.39
C ILE A 36 -4.14 12.69 6.45
N PRO A 37 -3.01 12.18 6.98
CA PRO A 37 -1.94 11.66 6.14
C PRO A 37 -2.31 10.32 5.50
N ILE A 38 -1.70 10.05 4.36
CA ILE A 38 -1.74 8.77 3.66
C ILE A 38 -0.53 7.94 4.08
N LEU A 39 -0.76 6.78 4.71
CA LEU A 39 0.24 5.73 4.92
C LEU A 39 0.25 4.79 3.71
N PHE A 40 1.31 4.84 2.90
CA PHE A 40 1.44 4.01 1.69
C PHE A 40 2.34 2.80 1.92
N LEU A 41 1.80 1.59 1.80
CA LEU A 41 2.48 0.32 2.03
C LEU A 41 2.70 -0.42 0.71
N HIS A 42 3.97 -0.61 0.35
CA HIS A 42 4.38 -1.26 -0.90
C HIS A 42 4.19 -2.79 -0.88
N GLY A 43 4.23 -3.42 -2.06
CA GLY A 43 4.14 -4.86 -2.23
C GLY A 43 5.41 -5.64 -1.86
N TRP A 44 5.34 -6.97 -1.96
CA TRP A 44 6.42 -7.87 -1.57
C TRP A 44 7.67 -7.72 -2.43
N GLY A 45 8.84 -7.84 -1.80
CA GLY A 45 10.13 -7.95 -2.50
C GLY A 45 10.70 -6.62 -3.02
N ILE A 46 9.97 -5.52 -2.89
CA ILE A 46 10.36 -4.21 -3.40
C ILE A 46 10.53 -3.18 -2.27
N SER A 47 10.31 -1.90 -2.58
CA SER A 47 10.41 -0.76 -1.67
C SER A 47 9.48 0.35 -2.16
N THR A 48 9.58 1.53 -1.56
CA THR A 48 8.96 2.77 -2.07
C THR A 48 9.56 3.28 -3.38
N GLN A 49 10.74 2.80 -3.78
CA GLN A 49 11.47 3.31 -4.95
C GLN A 49 10.67 3.18 -6.28
N PRO A 50 10.07 2.02 -6.63
CA PRO A 50 9.27 1.92 -7.86
C PRO A 50 8.05 2.84 -7.88
N TYR A 51 7.58 3.29 -6.70
CA TYR A 51 6.40 4.12 -6.52
C TYR A 51 6.68 5.64 -6.55
N GLN A 52 7.90 6.09 -6.88
CA GLN A 52 8.23 7.53 -6.79
C GLN A 52 7.23 8.45 -7.52
N GLU A 53 6.76 8.05 -8.68
CA GLU A 53 5.80 8.84 -9.44
C GLU A 53 4.44 8.92 -8.74
N VAL A 54 3.90 7.78 -8.31
CA VAL A 54 2.66 7.70 -7.53
C VAL A 54 2.75 8.52 -6.24
N LEU A 55 3.84 8.35 -5.48
CA LEU A 55 4.06 9.06 -4.22
C LEU A 55 4.17 10.58 -4.45
N THR A 56 4.82 11.00 -5.54
CA THR A 56 4.91 12.42 -5.91
C THR A 56 3.56 12.99 -6.31
N LEU A 57 2.73 12.23 -7.03
CA LEU A 57 1.37 12.68 -7.40
C LEU A 57 0.47 12.78 -6.16
N LEU A 58 0.52 11.79 -5.26
CA LEU A 58 -0.23 11.85 -4.00
C LEU A 58 0.22 13.03 -3.12
N ALA A 59 1.52 13.29 -3.08
CA ALA A 59 2.13 14.36 -2.29
C ALA A 59 1.77 15.79 -2.74
N GLN A 60 1.16 15.95 -3.92
CA GLN A 60 0.60 17.24 -4.37
C GLN A 60 -0.73 17.57 -3.67
N HIS A 61 -1.38 16.56 -3.08
CA HIS A 61 -2.75 16.63 -2.61
C HIS A 61 -2.90 16.29 -1.12
N HIS A 62 -2.05 15.40 -0.59
CA HIS A 62 -2.06 14.99 0.82
C HIS A 62 -0.65 14.88 1.38
N THR A 63 -0.55 14.94 2.71
CA THR A 63 0.63 14.42 3.41
C THR A 63 0.75 12.93 3.10
N VAL A 64 1.91 12.49 2.63
CA VAL A 64 2.22 11.09 2.31
C VAL A 64 3.35 10.62 3.20
N ILE A 65 3.18 9.46 3.81
CA ILE A 65 4.16 8.76 4.63
C ILE A 65 4.27 7.35 4.06
N ALA A 66 5.42 7.04 3.47
CA ALA A 66 5.65 5.79 2.77
C ALA A 66 6.87 5.08 3.36
N PRO A 67 6.69 4.15 4.31
CA PRO A 67 7.79 3.35 4.81
C PRO A 67 8.23 2.30 3.78
N ASP A 68 9.54 2.05 3.74
CA ASP A 68 9.98 0.73 3.33
C ASP A 68 9.57 -0.25 4.43
N LEU A 69 8.85 -1.31 4.08
CA LEU A 69 8.33 -2.29 5.03
C LEU A 69 9.46 -2.90 5.86
N PRO A 70 9.19 -3.31 7.13
CA PRO A 70 10.18 -3.97 7.97
C PRO A 70 10.92 -5.12 7.26
N SER A 71 12.25 -5.09 7.31
CA SER A 71 13.16 -6.00 6.59
C SER A 71 13.07 -5.96 5.06
N PHE A 72 12.61 -4.86 4.48
CA PHE A 72 12.73 -4.57 3.04
C PHE A 72 13.55 -3.31 2.80
N ALA A 73 14.38 -3.37 1.76
CA ALA A 73 15.26 -2.31 1.28
C ALA A 73 16.02 -1.61 2.40
N ARG A 74 15.67 -0.36 2.73
CA ARG A 74 16.42 0.48 3.68
C ARG A 74 15.99 0.30 5.13
N SER A 75 14.90 -0.41 5.38
CA SER A 75 14.40 -0.76 6.72
C SER A 75 15.04 -2.07 7.19
N THR A 76 15.35 -2.16 8.48
CA THR A 76 16.08 -3.28 9.07
C THR A 76 15.33 -3.88 10.25
N TYR A 77 15.47 -5.18 10.44
CA TYR A 77 15.11 -5.90 11.67
C TYR A 77 15.96 -7.17 11.70
N SER A 78 16.57 -7.46 12.84
CA SER A 78 17.53 -8.58 12.99
C SER A 78 16.83 -9.94 13.07
N GLY A 79 15.54 -9.96 13.44
CA GLY A 79 14.74 -11.16 13.58
C GLY A 79 14.01 -11.59 12.30
N LEU A 80 13.18 -12.62 12.46
CA LEU A 80 12.26 -13.10 11.42
C LEU A 80 10.86 -12.57 11.74
N ILE A 81 10.17 -12.00 10.75
CA ILE A 81 8.80 -11.53 10.92
C ILE A 81 7.83 -12.66 10.54
N PRO A 82 7.07 -13.22 11.49
CA PRO A 82 6.38 -14.50 11.28
C PRO A 82 5.05 -14.40 10.53
N ASP A 83 4.37 -13.26 10.58
CA ASP A 83 2.98 -13.10 10.14
C ASP A 83 2.60 -11.62 9.88
N TYR A 84 1.39 -11.38 9.35
CA TYR A 84 0.87 -10.03 9.12
C TYR A 84 0.66 -9.22 10.41
N VAL A 85 0.34 -9.89 11.52
CA VAL A 85 0.14 -9.24 12.82
C VAL A 85 1.44 -8.60 13.30
N SER A 86 2.56 -9.30 13.13
CA SER A 86 3.88 -8.81 13.50
C SER A 86 4.28 -7.61 12.64
N TYR A 87 4.05 -7.67 11.32
CA TYR A 87 4.22 -6.51 10.43
C TYR A 87 3.41 -5.30 10.90
N SER A 88 2.14 -5.52 11.26
CA SER A 88 1.24 -4.46 11.71
C SER A 88 1.69 -3.85 13.04
N LYS A 89 2.23 -4.65 13.97
CA LYS A 89 2.79 -4.14 15.24
C LYS A 89 3.98 -3.20 15.03
N PHE A 90 4.88 -3.53 14.10
CA PHE A 90 5.97 -2.62 13.72
C PHE A 90 5.43 -1.27 13.20
N LEU A 91 4.37 -1.31 12.39
CA LEU A 91 3.74 -0.10 11.86
C LEU A 91 2.95 0.68 12.92
N ILE A 92 2.34 0.01 13.91
CA ILE A 92 1.68 0.68 15.05
C ILE A 92 2.71 1.49 15.83
N SER A 93 3.83 0.89 16.21
CA SER A 93 4.91 1.60 16.91
C SER A 93 5.52 2.72 16.06
N PHE A 94 5.64 2.52 14.75
CA PHE A 94 6.06 3.57 13.83
C PHE A 94 5.11 4.77 13.83
N LEU A 95 3.80 4.52 13.72
CA LEU A 95 2.78 5.58 13.77
C LEU A 95 2.79 6.31 15.13
N GLU A 96 3.06 5.60 16.22
CA GLU A 96 3.19 6.19 17.56
C GLU A 96 4.39 7.14 17.66
N VAL A 97 5.56 6.76 17.12
CA VAL A 97 6.74 7.64 17.10
C VAL A 97 6.51 8.89 16.26
N LEU A 98 5.74 8.78 15.17
CA LEU A 98 5.36 9.92 14.35
C LEU A 98 4.19 10.74 14.94
N GLU A 99 3.68 10.34 16.11
CA GLU A 99 2.53 10.96 16.79
C GLU A 99 1.26 11.00 15.93
N LEU A 100 1.12 10.05 15.00
CA LEU A 100 -0.01 9.98 14.08
C LEU A 100 -1.18 9.24 14.73
N GLN A 101 -2.22 10.00 15.02
CA GLN A 101 -3.45 9.48 15.61
C GLN A 101 -4.39 8.88 14.57
N HIS A 102 -4.37 9.39 13.33
CA HIS A 102 -5.26 8.96 12.26
C HIS A 102 -4.53 8.99 10.91
N CYS A 103 -4.80 8.01 10.05
CA CYS A 103 -4.28 7.99 8.68
C CYS A 103 -5.22 7.24 7.73
N HIS A 104 -5.17 7.60 6.45
CA HIS A 104 -5.66 6.76 5.36
C HIS A 104 -4.58 5.73 5.01
N VAL A 105 -4.89 4.44 5.03
CA VAL A 105 -3.90 3.39 4.70
C VAL A 105 -4.13 2.92 3.27
N VAL A 106 -3.10 2.97 2.44
CA VAL A 106 -3.08 2.38 1.10
C VAL A 106 -2.11 1.20 1.12
N GLY A 107 -2.58 0.00 0.82
CA GLY A 107 -1.73 -1.19 0.78
C GLY A 107 -1.84 -1.91 -0.56
N GLN A 108 -0.71 -2.08 -1.26
CA GLN A 108 -0.65 -2.87 -2.50
C GLN A 108 -0.16 -4.29 -2.22
N SER A 109 -0.87 -5.30 -2.73
CA SER A 109 -0.48 -6.70 -2.63
C SER A 109 -0.18 -7.11 -1.18
N PHE A 110 1.06 -7.48 -0.87
CA PHE A 110 1.53 -7.78 0.48
C PHE A 110 1.28 -6.64 1.49
N GLY A 111 1.48 -5.38 1.08
CA GLY A 111 1.13 -4.21 1.87
C GLY A 111 -0.37 -4.12 2.16
N GLY A 112 -1.21 -4.69 1.29
CA GLY A 112 -2.65 -4.82 1.51
C GLY A 112 -3.00 -5.81 2.61
N GLY A 113 -2.34 -6.98 2.68
CA GLY A 113 -2.51 -7.91 3.80
C GLY A 113 -2.10 -7.30 5.15
N ILE A 114 -1.03 -6.50 5.14
CA ILE A 114 -0.62 -5.70 6.31
C ILE A 114 -1.69 -4.65 6.63
N ALA A 115 -2.21 -3.92 5.64
CA ALA A 115 -3.25 -2.90 5.82
C ALA A 115 -4.56 -3.47 6.38
N ILE A 116 -5.00 -4.66 5.91
CA ILE A 116 -6.14 -5.42 6.47
C ILE A 116 -5.91 -5.63 7.97
N THR A 117 -4.74 -6.16 8.31
CA THR A 117 -4.42 -6.55 9.69
C THR A 117 -4.29 -5.33 10.59
N LEU A 118 -3.60 -4.28 10.13
CA LEU A 118 -3.48 -3.00 10.83
C LEU A 118 -4.86 -2.38 11.11
N SER A 119 -5.74 -2.36 10.11
CA SER A 119 -7.11 -1.82 10.25
C SER A 119 -7.98 -2.64 11.20
N ALA A 120 -7.70 -3.93 11.34
CA ALA A 120 -8.44 -4.82 12.22
C ALA A 120 -7.97 -4.77 13.68
N ILE A 121 -6.67 -4.49 13.93
CA ILE A 121 -6.09 -4.55 15.28
C ILE A 121 -5.82 -3.17 15.90
N ALA A 122 -5.75 -2.11 15.10
CA ALA A 122 -5.61 -0.73 15.55
C ALA A 122 -6.59 0.20 14.80
N PRO A 123 -7.90 -0.11 14.78
CA PRO A 123 -8.90 0.65 14.01
C PRO A 123 -8.95 2.14 14.41
N GLU A 124 -8.60 2.48 15.65
CA GLU A 124 -8.54 3.86 16.14
C GLU A 124 -7.49 4.71 15.41
N LYS A 125 -6.45 4.09 14.85
CA LYS A 125 -5.40 4.76 14.07
C LYS A 125 -5.77 4.97 12.61
N ILE A 126 -6.86 4.35 12.13
CA ILE A 126 -7.19 4.28 10.71
C ILE A 126 -8.46 5.05 10.41
N THR A 127 -8.38 5.97 9.45
CA THR A 127 -9.55 6.72 8.95
C THR A 127 -10.24 5.99 7.82
N SER A 128 -9.47 5.38 6.92
CA SER A 128 -9.97 4.48 5.86
C SER A 128 -8.86 3.56 5.39
N VAL A 129 -9.23 2.48 4.71
CA VAL A 129 -8.29 1.53 4.12
C VAL A 129 -8.56 1.33 2.63
N ILE A 130 -7.51 1.38 1.82
CA ILE A 130 -7.56 1.12 0.37
C ILE A 130 -6.65 -0.06 0.08
N LEU A 131 -7.26 -1.15 -0.38
CA LEU A 131 -6.61 -2.43 -0.65
C LEU A 131 -6.47 -2.58 -2.16
N VAL A 132 -5.24 -2.56 -2.65
CA VAL A 132 -4.92 -2.62 -4.08
C VAL A 132 -4.36 -3.98 -4.39
N ASP A 133 -5.10 -4.79 -5.17
CA ASP A 133 -4.65 -6.12 -5.58
C ASP A 133 -4.12 -6.97 -4.40
N SER A 134 -4.78 -6.85 -3.24
CA SER A 134 -4.30 -7.25 -1.92
C SER A 134 -4.16 -8.77 -1.74
N THR A 135 -3.17 -9.15 -0.94
CA THR A 135 -3.12 -10.47 -0.30
C THR A 135 -4.07 -10.55 0.90
N GLY A 136 -4.14 -11.73 1.54
CA GLY A 136 -4.89 -11.95 2.78
C GLY A 136 -5.93 -13.07 2.71
N ILE A 137 -6.21 -13.54 1.49
CA ILE A 137 -6.90 -14.80 1.22
C ILE A 137 -5.91 -15.69 0.45
N PRO A 138 -5.61 -16.92 0.91
CA PRO A 138 -4.68 -17.81 0.23
C PRO A 138 -5.12 -18.08 -1.21
N THR A 139 -4.21 -17.97 -2.17
CA THR A 139 -4.55 -18.04 -3.59
C THR A 139 -4.03 -19.30 -4.26
N LEU A 140 -2.71 -19.43 -4.37
CA LEU A 140 -2.06 -20.30 -5.33
C LEU A 140 -0.89 -21.05 -4.70
N SER A 141 -0.62 -22.25 -5.22
CA SER A 141 0.66 -22.92 -4.98
C SER A 141 1.80 -22.15 -5.65
N ILE A 142 3.00 -22.23 -5.07
CA ILE A 142 4.21 -21.55 -5.59
C ILE A 142 4.41 -21.76 -7.11
N PRO A 143 4.29 -22.98 -7.68
CA PRO A 143 4.48 -23.17 -9.12
C PRO A 143 3.48 -22.40 -9.97
N LYS A 144 2.20 -22.34 -9.54
CA LYS A 144 1.16 -21.59 -10.24
C LYS A 144 1.39 -20.09 -10.13
N MET A 145 1.77 -19.61 -8.94
CA MET A 145 2.12 -18.21 -8.72
C MET A 145 3.28 -17.80 -9.63
N LEU A 146 4.37 -18.57 -9.66
CA LEU A 146 5.53 -18.27 -10.52
C LEU A 146 5.12 -18.18 -12.00
N LEU A 147 4.38 -19.16 -12.50
CA LEU A 147 3.90 -19.17 -13.89
C LEU A 147 3.07 -17.92 -14.23
N ARG A 148 2.07 -17.63 -13.40
CA ARG A 148 1.19 -16.46 -13.59
C ARG A 148 1.98 -15.17 -13.53
N ARG A 149 2.91 -15.07 -12.58
CA ARG A 149 3.77 -13.92 -12.41
C ARG A 149 4.67 -13.69 -13.62
N THR A 150 5.24 -14.76 -14.19
CA THR A 150 6.00 -14.67 -15.44
C THR A 150 5.14 -14.13 -16.57
N ILE A 151 3.90 -14.61 -16.73
CA ILE A 151 2.96 -14.13 -17.74
C ILE A 151 2.69 -12.63 -17.56
N GLU A 152 2.38 -12.17 -16.35
CA GLU A 152 2.14 -10.75 -16.05
C GLU A 152 3.36 -9.89 -16.36
N MET A 153 4.54 -10.30 -15.90
CA MET A 153 5.78 -9.55 -16.13
C MET A 153 6.12 -9.46 -17.63
N THR A 154 5.86 -10.52 -18.40
CA THR A 154 6.02 -10.49 -19.86
C THR A 154 4.97 -9.58 -20.51
N PHE A 155 3.70 -9.65 -20.11
CA PHE A 155 2.63 -8.80 -20.64
C PHE A 155 2.91 -7.31 -20.41
N GLN A 156 3.45 -6.96 -19.24
CA GLN A 156 3.80 -5.59 -18.88
C GLN A 156 4.83 -4.94 -19.83
N LEU A 157 5.67 -5.73 -20.52
CA LEU A 157 6.62 -5.20 -21.50
C LEU A 157 5.94 -4.52 -22.70
N PHE A 158 4.66 -4.83 -22.96
CA PHE A 158 3.86 -4.28 -24.05
C PHE A 158 3.00 -3.08 -23.64
N LEU A 159 2.98 -2.69 -22.36
CA LEU A 159 2.21 -1.54 -21.88
C LEU A 159 2.89 -0.21 -22.23
N PRO A 160 2.11 0.87 -22.47
CA PRO A 160 2.65 2.17 -22.86
C PRO A 160 3.55 2.73 -21.76
N ARG A 161 4.85 2.83 -22.05
CA ARG A 161 5.87 3.35 -21.14
C ARG A 161 5.85 4.86 -21.17
N ARG A 162 5.39 5.51 -20.10
CA ARG A 162 5.65 6.95 -19.96
C ARG A 162 6.80 7.27 -19.01
N ARG A 163 6.92 6.63 -17.84
CA ARG A 163 7.96 7.06 -16.86
C ARG A 163 8.50 6.01 -15.88
N LEU A 164 8.07 4.75 -15.92
CA LEU A 164 8.60 3.73 -15.00
C LEU A 164 10.10 3.47 -15.26
N LYS A 165 10.93 3.61 -14.22
CA LYS A 165 12.30 3.10 -14.22
C LYS A 165 12.24 1.59 -14.06
N LEU A 166 12.09 0.86 -15.17
CA LEU A 166 12.03 -0.62 -15.22
C LEU A 166 13.17 -1.33 -14.46
N VAL A 167 14.28 -0.63 -14.21
CA VAL A 167 15.44 -1.14 -13.48
C VAL A 167 15.26 -1.12 -11.96
N ASP A 168 14.40 -0.26 -11.41
CA ASP A 168 14.27 -0.07 -9.96
C ASP A 168 13.70 -1.34 -9.30
N ILE A 169 12.73 -2.01 -9.93
CA ILE A 169 12.16 -3.27 -9.42
C ILE A 169 13.23 -4.38 -9.33
N PRO A 170 13.92 -4.77 -10.43
CA PRO A 170 15.00 -5.76 -10.37
C PRO A 170 16.11 -5.40 -9.40
N ILE A 171 16.53 -4.13 -9.32
CA ILE A 171 17.60 -3.68 -8.42
C ILE A 171 17.19 -3.87 -6.96
N VAL A 172 16.03 -3.36 -6.56
CA VAL A 172 15.56 -3.45 -5.18
C VAL A 172 15.27 -4.91 -4.81
N PHE A 173 14.68 -5.68 -5.72
CA PHE A 173 14.44 -7.09 -5.51
C PHE A 173 15.74 -7.88 -5.29
N SER A 174 16.76 -7.62 -6.11
CA SER A 174 18.08 -8.25 -5.98
C SER A 174 18.76 -7.86 -4.67
N TYR A 175 18.68 -6.58 -4.28
CA TYR A 175 19.18 -6.10 -2.99
C TYR A 175 18.51 -6.86 -1.83
N ASN A 176 17.18 -6.95 -1.85
CA ASN A 176 16.41 -7.68 -0.86
C ASN A 176 16.79 -9.15 -0.79
N LEU A 177 17.01 -9.80 -1.94
CA LEU A 177 17.43 -11.20 -1.98
C LEU A 177 18.82 -11.41 -1.38
N LEU A 178 19.74 -10.45 -1.52
CA LEU A 178 21.11 -10.54 -0.99
C LEU A 178 21.21 -10.22 0.50
N PHE A 179 20.49 -9.20 0.97
CA PHE A 179 20.67 -8.67 2.33
C PHE A 179 19.51 -8.97 3.28
N ASN A 180 18.32 -9.28 2.76
CA ASN A 180 17.11 -9.52 3.54
C ASN A 180 16.48 -10.90 3.26
N THR A 181 17.25 -11.86 2.74
CA THR A 181 16.79 -13.14 2.17
C THR A 181 15.75 -13.86 3.04
N ARG A 182 16.00 -13.96 4.35
CA ARG A 182 15.13 -14.71 5.28
C ARG A 182 13.73 -14.11 5.35
N ASN A 183 13.64 -12.78 5.48
CA ASN A 183 12.36 -12.07 5.54
C ASN A 183 11.70 -11.94 4.16
N VAL A 184 12.48 -11.89 3.07
CA VAL A 184 11.94 -11.98 1.71
C VAL A 184 11.23 -13.32 1.50
N LEU A 185 11.90 -14.45 1.80
CA LEU A 185 11.30 -15.77 1.67
C LEU A 185 10.08 -15.93 2.61
N LYS A 186 10.19 -15.46 3.85
CA LYS A 186 9.09 -15.54 4.80
C LYS A 186 7.89 -14.68 4.38
N GLY A 187 8.10 -13.46 3.89
CA GLY A 187 7.07 -12.59 3.34
C GLY A 187 6.35 -13.20 2.14
N LEU A 188 7.06 -13.98 1.31
CA LEU A 188 6.46 -14.73 0.21
C LEU A 188 5.51 -15.81 0.75
N LEU A 189 5.96 -16.58 1.75
CA LEU A 189 5.13 -17.62 2.37
C LEU A 189 3.90 -17.03 3.05
N ILE A 190 4.05 -15.90 3.74
CA ILE A 190 2.93 -15.15 4.33
C ILE A 190 1.93 -14.76 3.23
N SER A 191 2.41 -14.15 2.14
CA SER A 191 1.57 -13.71 1.00
C SER A 191 0.75 -14.83 0.37
N LEU A 192 1.31 -16.06 0.32
CA LEU A 192 0.69 -17.19 -0.36
C LEU A 192 -0.24 -18.01 0.53
N TYR A 193 0.10 -18.14 1.81
CA TYR A 193 -0.50 -19.17 2.66
C TYR A 193 -1.21 -18.63 3.90
N GLU A 194 -0.93 -17.40 4.33
CA GLU A 194 -1.57 -16.87 5.53
C GLU A 194 -3.02 -16.44 5.23
N ASP A 195 -3.95 -17.00 6.00
CA ASP A 195 -5.37 -16.71 5.89
C ASP A 195 -5.83 -15.75 6.98
N ILE A 196 -6.07 -14.50 6.58
CA ILE A 196 -6.54 -13.44 7.48
C ILE A 196 -8.01 -13.09 7.23
N ARG A 197 -8.81 -13.98 6.62
CA ARG A 197 -10.26 -13.77 6.42
C ARG A 197 -11.00 -13.49 7.71
N HIS A 198 -10.55 -14.09 8.81
CA HIS A 198 -11.08 -13.86 10.15
C HIS A 198 -10.90 -12.42 10.67
N LEU A 199 -10.04 -11.61 10.04
CA LEU A 199 -9.86 -10.19 10.35
C LEU A 199 -10.76 -9.27 9.51
N LEU A 200 -11.23 -9.72 8.34
CA LEU A 200 -12.04 -8.89 7.43
C LEU A 200 -13.32 -8.33 8.07
N PRO A 201 -14.09 -9.10 8.89
CA PRO A 201 -15.26 -8.54 9.59
C PRO A 201 -14.93 -7.46 10.62
N LYS A 202 -13.67 -7.35 11.05
CA LYS A 202 -13.21 -6.37 12.03
C LYS A 202 -12.85 -5.02 11.40
N ILE A 203 -12.78 -4.94 10.08
CA ILE A 203 -12.54 -3.68 9.37
C ILE A 203 -13.84 -2.88 9.38
N GLN A 204 -13.98 -2.00 10.37
CA GLN A 204 -15.15 -1.14 10.54
C GLN A 204 -15.02 0.21 9.82
N VAL A 205 -13.80 0.62 9.52
CA VAL A 205 -13.50 1.84 8.77
C VAL A 205 -13.95 1.70 7.30
N PRO A 206 -14.23 2.81 6.60
CA PRO A 206 -14.48 2.77 5.16
C PRO A 206 -13.36 2.07 4.40
N CYS A 207 -13.73 1.15 3.52
CA CYS A 207 -12.79 0.33 2.76
C CYS A 207 -13.03 0.45 1.25
N LEU A 208 -11.97 0.66 0.49
CA LEU A 208 -11.96 0.51 -0.97
C LEU A 208 -11.13 -0.72 -1.34
N LEU A 209 -11.72 -1.62 -2.11
CA LEU A 209 -11.00 -2.65 -2.86
C LEU A 209 -10.82 -2.13 -4.28
N LEU A 210 -9.57 -1.92 -4.70
CA LEU A 210 -9.24 -1.41 -6.02
C LEU A 210 -8.41 -2.46 -6.76
N TRP A 211 -8.96 -3.01 -7.84
CA TRP A 211 -8.43 -4.25 -8.41
C TRP A 211 -8.30 -4.22 -9.93
N SER A 212 -7.20 -4.76 -10.46
CA SER A 212 -7.13 -5.03 -11.91
C SER A 212 -7.91 -6.30 -12.25
N LYS A 213 -8.77 -6.24 -13.27
CA LYS A 213 -9.47 -7.44 -13.78
C LYS A 213 -8.54 -8.49 -14.36
N LYS A 214 -7.30 -8.09 -14.69
CA LYS A 214 -6.27 -8.94 -15.30
C LYS A 214 -5.21 -9.37 -14.29
N ASP A 215 -5.44 -9.17 -13.00
CA ASP A 215 -4.57 -9.70 -11.96
C ASP A 215 -4.67 -11.22 -11.88
N LEU A 216 -3.54 -11.88 -12.16
CA LEU A 216 -3.37 -13.32 -12.08
C LEU A 216 -2.71 -13.73 -10.76
N THR A 217 -1.98 -12.83 -10.10
CA THR A 217 -1.28 -13.05 -8.84
C THR A 217 -2.24 -13.08 -7.65
N THR A 218 -3.10 -12.08 -7.52
CA THR A 218 -4.21 -12.00 -6.56
C THR A 218 -5.51 -11.90 -7.36
N PRO A 219 -6.15 -13.03 -7.69
CA PRO A 219 -7.29 -13.04 -8.61
C PRO A 219 -8.46 -12.18 -8.12
N LEU A 220 -9.21 -11.56 -9.04
CA LEU A 220 -10.37 -10.72 -8.72
C LEU A 220 -11.43 -11.43 -7.83
N SER A 221 -11.51 -12.76 -7.86
CA SER A 221 -12.35 -13.53 -6.95
C SER A 221 -12.04 -13.26 -5.47
N ASN A 222 -10.77 -12.99 -5.12
CA ASN A 222 -10.40 -12.59 -3.78
C ASN A 222 -11.03 -11.25 -3.40
N ALA A 223 -11.03 -10.28 -4.31
CA ALA A 223 -11.66 -8.99 -4.08
C ALA A 223 -13.17 -9.14 -3.85
N HIS A 224 -13.84 -10.00 -4.62
CA HIS A 224 -15.25 -10.31 -4.41
C HIS A 224 -15.51 -10.97 -3.05
N GLU A 225 -14.66 -11.92 -2.64
CA GLU A 225 -14.77 -12.55 -1.32
C GLU A 225 -14.52 -11.54 -0.19
N MET A 226 -13.50 -10.69 -0.31
CA MET A 226 -13.25 -9.60 0.63
C MET A 226 -14.44 -8.64 0.72
N ALA A 227 -15.00 -8.23 -0.43
CA ALA A 227 -16.16 -7.32 -0.50
C ALA A 227 -17.40 -7.89 0.17
N ALA A 228 -17.57 -9.23 0.12
CA ALA A 228 -18.70 -9.90 0.76
C ALA A 228 -18.58 -9.98 2.29
N ILE A 229 -17.36 -9.85 2.83
CA ILE A 229 -17.08 -10.03 4.26
C ILE A 229 -16.90 -8.69 4.98
N ILE A 230 -16.27 -7.69 4.34
CA ILE A 230 -16.02 -6.38 4.95
C ILE A 230 -17.31 -5.53 4.90
N PRO A 231 -17.82 -5.02 6.04
CA PRO A 231 -19.12 -4.33 6.10
C PRO A 231 -19.22 -3.03 5.28
N ASN A 232 -18.17 -2.19 5.30
CA ASN A 232 -18.18 -0.84 4.74
C ASN A 232 -17.30 -0.75 3.49
N THR A 233 -17.51 -1.65 2.53
CA THR A 233 -16.64 -1.79 1.36
C THR A 233 -17.25 -1.32 0.05
N GLN A 234 -16.44 -0.60 -0.71
CA GLN A 234 -16.63 -0.38 -2.14
C GLN A 234 -15.63 -1.25 -2.92
N LEU A 235 -16.10 -1.97 -3.94
CA LEU A 235 -15.23 -2.65 -4.90
C LEU A 235 -15.20 -1.87 -6.22
N MET A 236 -14.01 -1.51 -6.67
CA MET A 236 -13.75 -0.86 -7.94
C MET A 236 -12.75 -1.69 -8.75
N THR A 237 -13.05 -1.87 -10.03
CA THR A 237 -12.18 -2.63 -10.95
C THR A 237 -11.66 -1.76 -12.07
N VAL A 238 -10.42 -2.03 -12.52
CA VAL A 238 -9.80 -1.39 -13.67
C VAL A 238 -9.49 -2.40 -14.77
N GLU A 239 -9.48 -1.93 -16.03
CA GLU A 239 -9.13 -2.75 -17.20
C GLU A 239 -7.63 -2.72 -17.50
N GLU A 240 -6.91 -1.79 -16.87
CA GLU A 240 -5.51 -1.51 -17.07
C GLU A 240 -4.59 -2.46 -16.31
N GLY A 241 -3.43 -2.74 -16.92
CA GLY A 241 -2.32 -3.51 -16.33
C GLY A 241 -2.71 -4.88 -15.77
N CYS A 242 -1.84 -5.42 -14.91
CA CYS A 242 -2.04 -6.63 -14.09
C CYS A 242 -1.74 -6.25 -12.62
N HIS A 243 -1.05 -7.09 -11.86
CA HIS A 243 -0.76 -6.87 -10.43
C HIS A 243 -0.03 -5.53 -10.08
N GLU A 244 0.75 -4.97 -11.00
CA GLU A 244 1.44 -3.67 -10.84
C GLU A 244 0.78 -2.54 -11.63
N TRP A 245 -0.49 -2.65 -12.02
CA TRP A 245 -1.11 -1.69 -12.92
C TRP A 245 -0.96 -0.23 -12.45
N GLY A 246 -0.98 0.02 -11.13
CA GLY A 246 -0.81 1.36 -10.56
C GLY A 246 0.55 2.00 -10.86
N LEU A 247 1.59 1.19 -11.09
CA LEU A 247 2.91 1.66 -11.53
C LEU A 247 2.94 2.08 -13.01
N TRP A 248 2.09 1.45 -13.84
CA TRP A 248 2.00 1.72 -15.27
C TRP A 248 1.05 2.87 -15.61
N TYR A 249 0.09 3.14 -14.74
CA TYR A 249 -0.93 4.17 -14.90
C TYR A 249 -1.02 5.06 -13.66
N PRO A 250 0.09 5.74 -13.29
CA PRO A 250 0.20 6.42 -11.99
C PRO A 250 -0.80 7.57 -11.82
N GLU A 251 -1.12 8.33 -12.87
CA GLU A 251 -2.12 9.40 -12.78
C GLU A 251 -3.51 8.86 -12.51
N LYS A 252 -3.92 7.79 -13.20
CA LYS A 252 -5.21 7.14 -12.97
C LYS A 252 -5.25 6.51 -11.58
N PHE A 253 -4.17 5.81 -11.20
CA PHE A 253 -4.06 5.18 -9.88
C PHE A 253 -4.22 6.22 -8.77
N THR A 254 -3.41 7.27 -8.79
CA THR A 254 -3.48 8.34 -7.79
C THR A 254 -4.84 9.03 -7.77
N SER A 255 -5.45 9.32 -8.93
CA SER A 255 -6.79 9.92 -8.98
C SER A 255 -7.82 9.07 -8.24
N LEU A 256 -7.86 7.76 -8.50
CA LEU A 256 -8.83 6.86 -7.87
C LEU A 256 -8.62 6.74 -6.35
N LEU A 257 -7.37 6.78 -5.88
CA LEU A 257 -7.08 6.81 -4.44
C LEU A 257 -7.60 8.11 -3.81
N LEU A 258 -7.29 9.25 -4.41
CA LEU A 258 -7.69 10.57 -3.91
C LEU A 258 -9.21 10.77 -3.94
N ASP A 259 -9.87 10.32 -5.00
CA ASP A 259 -11.34 10.41 -5.14
C ASP A 259 -12.04 9.73 -3.96
N PHE A 260 -11.56 8.55 -3.54
CA PHE A 260 -12.10 7.86 -2.38
C PHE A 260 -11.77 8.57 -1.07
N ILE A 261 -10.52 9.04 -0.90
CA ILE A 261 -10.09 9.76 0.31
C ILE A 261 -10.95 11.02 0.52
N TYR A 262 -11.11 11.84 -0.52
CA TYR A 262 -11.92 13.05 -0.45
C TYR A 262 -13.39 12.77 -0.11
N GLN A 263 -13.97 11.69 -0.65
CA GLN A 263 -15.33 11.27 -0.27
C GLN A 263 -15.46 10.93 1.22
N ILE A 264 -14.43 10.32 1.81
CA ILE A 264 -14.42 9.99 3.25
C ILE A 264 -14.27 11.26 4.09
N GLU A 265 -13.33 12.14 3.74
CA GLU A 265 -13.11 13.40 4.46
C GLU A 265 -14.34 14.31 4.41
N GLU A 266 -15.02 14.42 3.26
CA GLU A 266 -16.26 15.20 3.12
C GLU A 266 -17.40 14.63 3.98
N ARG A 267 -17.52 13.31 4.09
CA ARG A 267 -18.52 12.68 4.99
C ARG A 267 -18.22 12.96 6.46
N ASN A 268 -16.94 12.95 6.84
CA ASN A 268 -16.51 13.21 8.21
C ASN A 268 -16.74 14.67 8.61
N THR A 269 -16.46 15.63 7.72
CA THR A 269 -16.75 17.05 7.98
C THR A 269 -18.26 17.30 8.12
N ASN A 270 -19.08 16.75 7.22
CA ASN A 270 -20.54 16.93 7.27
C ASN A 270 -21.19 16.29 8.51
N SER A 271 -20.72 15.12 8.96
CA SER A 271 -21.22 14.48 10.18
C SER A 271 -20.84 15.24 11.46
N SER A 272 -19.70 15.94 11.47
CA SER A 272 -19.27 16.78 12.60
C SER A 272 -20.11 18.06 12.75
N PHE A 273 -20.58 18.62 11.63
CA PHE A 273 -21.46 19.80 11.63
C PHE A 273 -22.88 19.46 12.09
N GLY A 274 -23.43 18.32 11.67
CA GLY A 274 -24.78 17.87 12.04
C GLY A 274 -24.96 17.51 13.52
N ARG A 275 -23.87 17.28 14.28
CA ARG A 275 -23.91 17.05 15.74
C ARG A 275 -23.82 18.32 16.58
N ARG A 276 -23.55 19.48 15.97
CA ARG A 276 -23.40 20.78 16.65
C ARG A 276 -24.62 21.70 16.50
N MET A 277 -25.65 21.28 15.76
CA MET A 277 -26.98 21.90 15.74
C MET A 277 -27.94 21.12 16.65
#